data_AF-A0A7S3VRL7-F1
#
_entry.id   AF-A0A7S3VRL7-F1
#
_cell.length_a   1.000
_cell.length_b   1.000
_cell.length_c   1.000
_cell.angle_alpha   90.00
_cell.angle_beta   90.00
_cell.angle_gamma   90.00
#
_symmetry.space_group_name_H-M   'P 1'
#
loop_
_entity.id
_entity.type
_entity.pdbx_description
1 polymer ?
#
loop_
_entity_poly.entity_id
_entity_poly.type
_entity_poly.pdbx_seq_one_letter_code
_entity_poly.pdbx_strand_id
1 'polypeptide(L)'
;MIKHDGGKGDYQELALPMLGIWNSLVKKEAEATWVFLGWEGVEAKMKGIALNTFKLEDYGVKYGYSPLLVTHPDTLSSKPDMVRAFLSATAQGFEFAAAHPEVAAEQFLSAVSKAYASCPLPEPLDKDMVKEAQVFTASHYLNSDGRWGVMQPKVWDDFLDWLCANGLLTTKVQSRASASDKSTSLDGLRQGDVGEPIPREAISSKSLFTNDFLPKS
;
A
#
# COMPACT_ATOMS: atom_id res chain seq x y z
N MET A 1 -16.31 8.65 4.94
CA MET A 1 -16.69 8.13 3.61
C MET A 1 -18.19 7.83 3.56
N ILE A 2 -18.70 6.70 4.07
CA ILE A 2 -20.14 6.34 3.95
C ILE A 2 -21.09 7.45 4.42
N LYS A 3 -20.87 8.03 5.62
CA LYS A 3 -21.69 9.14 6.12
C LYS A 3 -21.55 10.43 5.32
N HIS A 4 -20.37 10.70 4.78
CA HIS A 4 -20.13 11.87 3.92
C HIS A 4 -20.83 11.75 2.58
N ASP A 5 -21.10 10.52 2.13
CA ASP A 5 -21.83 10.22 0.89
C ASP A 5 -23.35 10.01 1.13
N GLY A 6 -23.86 10.46 2.29
CA GLY A 6 -25.29 10.39 2.63
C GLY A 6 -25.78 9.05 3.18
N GLY A 7 -24.90 8.07 3.38
CA GLY A 7 -25.24 6.80 4.01
C GLY A 7 -25.31 6.87 5.55
N LYS A 8 -25.92 5.86 6.19
CA LYS A 8 -25.99 5.79 7.67
C LYS A 8 -24.65 5.51 8.34
N GLY A 9 -23.74 4.86 7.61
CA GLY A 9 -22.47 4.37 8.17
C GLY A 9 -22.61 3.08 8.97
N ASP A 10 -23.74 2.38 8.85
CA ASP A 10 -23.94 1.05 9.38
C ASP A 10 -23.33 0.04 8.41
N TYR A 11 -22.42 -0.82 8.90
CA TYR A 11 -21.80 -1.87 8.09
C TYR A 11 -21.49 -3.09 8.96
N GLN A 12 -21.46 -4.26 8.32
CA GLN A 12 -20.93 -5.49 8.90
C GLN A 12 -19.58 -5.78 8.26
N GLU A 13 -18.58 -6.10 9.07
CA GLU A 13 -17.27 -6.50 8.57
C GLU A 13 -17.19 -8.01 8.38
N LEU A 14 -16.51 -8.43 7.32
CA LEU A 14 -16.16 -9.81 7.06
C LEU A 14 -14.63 -9.96 7.02
N ALA A 15 -14.08 -10.77 7.92
CA ALA A 15 -12.66 -11.11 7.93
C ALA A 15 -12.40 -12.27 6.95
N LEU A 16 -12.23 -11.94 5.67
CA LEU A 16 -12.00 -12.90 4.58
C LEU A 16 -10.49 -13.15 4.35
N PRO A 17 -10.11 -14.30 3.75
CA PRO A 17 -8.74 -14.54 3.30
C PRO A 17 -8.29 -13.47 2.31
N MET A 18 -7.09 -12.88 2.51
CA MET A 18 -6.67 -11.65 1.81
C MET A 18 -6.68 -11.76 0.28
N LEU A 19 -6.26 -12.90 -0.28
CA LEU A 19 -6.24 -13.12 -1.74
C LEU A 19 -7.63 -13.31 -2.35
N GLY A 20 -8.68 -13.51 -1.54
CA GLY A 20 -10.06 -13.72 -1.99
C GLY A 20 -10.96 -12.50 -1.86
N ILE A 21 -10.46 -11.40 -1.27
CA ILE A 21 -11.30 -10.24 -0.92
C ILE A 21 -11.95 -9.62 -2.16
N TRP A 22 -11.20 -9.45 -3.25
CA TRP A 22 -11.73 -8.98 -4.53
C TRP A 22 -12.84 -9.89 -5.07
N ASN A 23 -12.63 -11.21 -5.01
CA ASN A 23 -13.61 -12.19 -5.47
C ASN A 23 -14.92 -12.12 -4.68
N SER A 24 -14.89 -11.80 -3.39
CA SER A 24 -16.10 -11.61 -2.60
C SER A 24 -16.90 -10.38 -3.00
N LEU A 25 -16.25 -9.30 -3.47
CA LEU A 25 -16.95 -8.18 -4.09
C LEU A 25 -17.63 -8.62 -5.41
N VAL A 26 -16.87 -9.30 -6.28
CA VAL A 26 -17.38 -9.75 -7.59
C VAL A 26 -18.55 -10.74 -7.45
N LYS A 27 -18.48 -11.65 -6.48
CA LYS A 27 -19.53 -12.62 -6.15
C LYS A 27 -20.70 -12.03 -5.36
N LYS A 28 -20.62 -10.75 -4.99
CA LYS A 28 -21.62 -10.05 -4.15
C LYS A 28 -21.79 -10.67 -2.76
N GLU A 29 -20.72 -11.24 -2.23
CA GLU A 29 -20.60 -11.71 -0.84
C GLU A 29 -20.25 -10.55 0.11
N ALA A 30 -19.72 -9.45 -0.43
CA ALA A 30 -19.49 -8.19 0.26
C ALA A 30 -19.88 -7.02 -0.66
N GLU A 31 -20.39 -5.93 -0.09
CA GLU A 31 -20.83 -4.74 -0.83
C GLU A 31 -19.69 -3.74 -1.11
N ALA A 32 -18.60 -3.79 -0.34
CA ALA A 32 -17.46 -2.90 -0.51
C ALA A 32 -16.16 -3.56 -0.04
N THR A 33 -15.05 -3.21 -0.69
CA THR A 33 -13.70 -3.56 -0.24
C THR A 33 -12.67 -2.51 -0.65
N TRP A 34 -11.51 -2.52 0.00
CA TRP A 34 -10.32 -1.84 -0.45
C TRP A 34 -9.68 -2.61 -1.62
N VAL A 35 -9.36 -1.90 -2.70
CA VAL A 35 -8.67 -2.40 -3.88
C VAL A 35 -7.50 -1.50 -4.29
N PHE A 36 -6.61 -2.01 -5.14
CA PHE A 36 -5.64 -1.20 -5.88
C PHE A 36 -6.17 -0.94 -7.29
N LEU A 37 -6.31 0.34 -7.66
CA LEU A 37 -6.83 0.70 -9.00
C LEU A 37 -5.95 0.18 -10.13
N GLY A 38 -4.64 0.09 -9.91
CA GLY A 38 -3.71 -0.49 -10.89
C GLY A 38 -3.77 -2.01 -11.03
N TRP A 39 -4.54 -2.69 -10.18
CA TRP A 39 -4.74 -4.13 -10.27
C TRP A 39 -6.22 -4.47 -10.44
N GLU A 40 -7.00 -4.51 -9.37
CA GLU A 40 -8.43 -4.85 -9.45
C GLU A 40 -9.24 -3.81 -10.24
N GLY A 41 -8.84 -2.53 -10.22
CA GLY A 41 -9.49 -1.50 -11.04
C GLY A 41 -9.33 -1.75 -12.54
N VAL A 42 -8.13 -2.20 -12.96
CA VAL A 42 -7.86 -2.61 -14.35
C VAL A 42 -8.63 -3.87 -14.70
N GLU A 43 -8.62 -4.87 -13.82
CA GLU A 43 -9.38 -6.11 -14.01
C GLU A 43 -10.88 -5.83 -14.20
N ALA A 44 -11.45 -4.96 -13.35
CA ALA A 44 -12.84 -4.57 -13.44
C ALA A 44 -13.17 -3.93 -14.79
N LYS A 45 -12.32 -3.01 -15.26
CA LYS A 45 -12.47 -2.37 -16.57
C LYS A 45 -12.43 -3.40 -17.70
N MET A 46 -11.47 -4.32 -17.68
CA MET A 46 -11.35 -5.37 -18.70
C MET A 46 -12.55 -6.31 -18.72
N LYS A 47 -13.11 -6.64 -17.55
CA LYS A 47 -14.26 -7.54 -17.40
C LYS A 47 -15.62 -6.82 -17.51
N GLY A 48 -15.65 -5.51 -17.75
CA GLY A 48 -16.89 -4.72 -17.81
C GLY A 48 -17.63 -4.64 -16.46
N ILE A 49 -16.92 -4.79 -15.34
CA ILE A 49 -17.47 -4.67 -13.99
C ILE A 49 -17.50 -3.20 -13.62
N ALA A 50 -18.70 -2.65 -13.42
CA ALA A 50 -18.87 -1.27 -12.98
C ALA A 50 -18.47 -1.13 -11.50
N LEU A 51 -17.47 -0.29 -11.22
CA LEU A 51 -17.03 0.04 -9.86
C LEU A 51 -17.42 1.46 -9.48
N ASN A 52 -18.02 1.59 -8.30
CA ASN A 52 -18.07 2.84 -7.57
C ASN A 52 -16.81 2.93 -6.70
N THR A 53 -15.94 3.89 -6.98
CA THR A 53 -14.65 4.04 -6.28
C THR A 53 -14.67 5.27 -5.39
N PHE A 54 -14.20 5.10 -4.16
CA PHE A 54 -14.12 6.17 -3.17
C PHE A 54 -12.66 6.34 -2.78
N LYS A 55 -11.99 7.40 -3.28
CA LYS A 55 -10.60 7.65 -2.92
C LYS A 55 -10.52 8.32 -1.55
N LEU A 56 -9.57 7.88 -0.73
CA LEU A 56 -9.34 8.44 0.61
C LEU A 56 -9.16 9.97 0.59
N GLU A 57 -8.41 10.47 -0.39
CA GLU A 57 -8.12 11.90 -0.57
C GLU A 57 -9.38 12.76 -0.78
N ASP A 58 -10.39 12.22 -1.50
CA ASP A 58 -11.66 12.92 -1.79
C ASP A 58 -12.51 13.12 -0.52
N TYR A 59 -12.22 12.36 0.54
CA TYR A 59 -12.91 12.42 1.83
C TYR A 59 -12.04 12.99 2.96
N GLY A 60 -11.00 13.74 2.61
CA GLY A 60 -10.14 14.44 3.58
C GLY A 60 -9.21 13.52 4.38
N VAL A 61 -9.08 12.25 3.98
CA VAL A 61 -8.10 11.33 4.57
C VAL A 61 -6.74 11.62 3.96
N LYS A 62 -5.85 12.23 4.74
CA LYS A 62 -4.45 12.45 4.35
C LYS A 62 -3.73 11.11 4.47
N TYR A 63 -3.50 10.42 3.36
CA TYR A 63 -2.87 9.11 3.36
C TYR A 63 -1.39 9.20 3.04
N GLY A 64 -0.59 8.31 3.63
CA GLY A 64 0.84 8.20 3.35
C GLY A 64 1.15 7.44 2.05
N TYR A 65 2.43 7.16 1.84
CA TYR A 65 2.89 6.35 0.72
C TYR A 65 2.48 4.88 0.88
N SER A 66 2.04 4.25 -0.21
CA SER A 66 1.74 2.81 -0.26
C SER A 66 1.88 2.26 -1.69
N PRO A 67 2.54 1.11 -1.89
CA PRO A 67 3.34 0.37 -0.91
C PRO A 67 4.68 1.06 -0.58
N LEU A 68 5.39 0.53 0.42
CA LEU A 68 6.69 1.04 0.88
C LEU A 68 7.71 -0.09 1.05
N LEU A 69 8.99 0.25 0.91
CA LEU A 69 10.10 -0.59 1.36
C LEU A 69 10.46 -0.21 2.79
N VAL A 70 10.57 -1.19 3.67
CA VAL A 70 10.91 -1.00 5.08
C VAL A 70 12.09 -1.87 5.47
N THR A 71 12.92 -1.37 6.38
CA THR A 71 14.04 -2.13 6.97
C THR A 71 14.26 -1.70 8.41
N HIS A 72 14.92 -2.53 9.21
CA HIS A 72 15.25 -2.20 10.59
C HIS A 72 16.32 -1.10 10.62
N PRO A 73 16.26 -0.12 11.54
CA PRO A 73 17.29 0.91 11.68
C PRO A 73 18.72 0.33 11.80
N ASP A 74 18.88 -0.81 12.47
CA ASP A 74 20.17 -1.50 12.58
C ASP A 74 20.73 -1.96 11.22
N THR A 75 19.87 -2.25 10.24
CA THR A 75 20.32 -2.61 8.89
C THR A 75 20.90 -1.40 8.17
N LEU A 76 20.32 -0.21 8.38
CA LEU A 76 20.82 1.04 7.81
C LEU A 76 22.19 1.40 8.38
N SER A 77 22.41 1.18 9.68
CA SER A 77 23.68 1.49 10.35
C SER A 77 24.75 0.43 10.11
N SER A 78 24.41 -0.86 10.16
CA SER A 78 25.38 -1.96 10.05
C SER A 78 25.73 -2.37 8.62
N LYS A 79 24.83 -2.13 7.65
CA LYS A 79 25.01 -2.54 6.25
C LYS A 79 24.68 -1.41 5.25
N PRO A 80 25.23 -0.20 5.42
CA PRO A 80 24.86 0.95 4.60
C PRO A 80 25.11 0.73 3.10
N ASP A 81 26.24 0.11 2.74
CA ASP A 81 26.62 -0.10 1.33
C ASP A 81 25.72 -1.14 0.65
N MET A 82 25.31 -2.18 1.38
CA MET A 82 24.33 -3.16 0.88
C MET A 82 22.99 -2.48 0.60
N VAL A 83 22.53 -1.60 1.50
CA VAL A 83 21.27 -0.85 1.32
C VAL A 83 21.35 0.07 0.11
N ARG A 84 22.46 0.81 -0.07
CA ARG A 84 22.68 1.67 -1.25
C ARG A 84 22.67 0.85 -2.54
N ALA A 85 23.37 -0.28 -2.57
CA ALA A 85 23.44 -1.15 -3.73
C ALA A 85 22.04 -1.71 -4.08
N PHE A 86 21.30 -2.18 -3.07
CA PHE A 86 19.94 -2.68 -3.24
C PHE A 86 18.99 -1.61 -3.79
N LEU A 87 18.98 -0.42 -3.20
CA LEU A 87 18.12 0.68 -3.64
C LEU A 87 18.52 1.21 -5.02
N SER A 88 19.80 1.24 -5.35
CA SER A 88 20.28 1.61 -6.69
C SER A 88 19.78 0.62 -7.76
N ALA A 89 19.92 -0.69 -7.52
CA ALA A 89 19.42 -1.70 -8.44
C ALA A 89 17.89 -1.68 -8.56
N THR A 90 17.20 -1.42 -7.45
CA THR A 90 15.74 -1.33 -7.41
C THR A 90 15.24 -0.10 -8.17
N ALA A 91 15.87 1.06 -7.97
CA ALA A 91 15.55 2.29 -8.70
C ALA A 91 15.68 2.09 -10.21
N GLN A 92 16.78 1.49 -10.68
CA GLN A 92 16.98 1.16 -12.10
C GLN A 92 15.87 0.25 -12.64
N GLY A 93 15.43 -0.73 -11.86
CA GLY A 93 14.33 -1.62 -12.23
C GLY A 93 13.00 -0.88 -12.39
N PHE A 94 12.66 0.01 -11.46
CA PHE A 94 11.43 0.81 -11.54
C PHE A 94 11.49 1.88 -12.62
N GLU A 95 12.63 2.54 -12.82
CA GLU A 95 12.84 3.50 -13.91
C GLU A 95 12.73 2.80 -15.27
N PHE A 96 13.32 1.62 -15.42
CA PHE A 96 13.13 0.77 -16.60
C PHE A 96 11.67 0.39 -16.80
N ALA A 97 10.98 -0.04 -15.74
CA ALA A 97 9.57 -0.43 -15.81
C ALA A 97 8.64 0.73 -16.13
N ALA A 98 8.97 1.94 -15.69
CA ALA A 98 8.26 3.16 -16.05
C ALA A 98 8.45 3.51 -17.54
N ALA A 99 9.67 3.35 -18.06
CA ALA A 99 10.00 3.65 -19.45
C ALA A 99 9.54 2.57 -20.45
N HIS A 100 9.48 1.30 -20.01
CA HIS A 100 9.20 0.14 -20.85
C HIS A 100 8.16 -0.79 -20.22
N PRO A 101 6.91 -0.32 -19.99
CA PRO A 101 5.90 -1.05 -19.22
C PRO A 101 5.56 -2.43 -19.81
N GLU A 102 5.42 -2.54 -21.13
CA GLU A 102 5.10 -3.82 -21.78
C GLU A 102 6.22 -4.85 -21.60
N VAL A 103 7.47 -4.44 -21.79
CA VAL A 103 8.64 -5.30 -21.62
C VAL A 103 8.78 -5.71 -20.15
N ALA A 104 8.55 -4.79 -19.22
CA ALA A 104 8.59 -5.07 -17.79
C ALA A 104 7.50 -6.08 -17.38
N ALA A 105 6.29 -5.97 -17.94
CA ALA A 105 5.22 -6.95 -17.70
C ALA A 105 5.59 -8.35 -18.18
N GLU A 106 6.22 -8.45 -19.36
CA GLU A 106 6.68 -9.73 -19.90
C GLU A 106 7.81 -10.36 -19.06
N GLN A 107 8.76 -9.53 -18.61
CA GLN A 107 9.83 -9.96 -17.71
C GLN A 107 9.27 -10.43 -16.36
N PHE A 108 8.30 -9.70 -15.80
CA PHE A 108 7.61 -10.09 -14.57
C PHE A 108 6.89 -11.43 -14.72
N LEU A 109 6.09 -11.62 -15.77
CA LEU A 109 5.41 -12.89 -16.05
C LEU A 109 6.40 -14.06 -16.18
N SER A 110 7.53 -13.84 -16.86
CA SER A 110 8.60 -14.84 -16.98
C SER A 110 9.24 -15.16 -15.62
N ALA A 111 9.52 -14.15 -14.80
CA ALA A 111 10.08 -14.31 -13.47
C ALA A 111 9.13 -15.07 -12.53
N VAL A 112 7.84 -14.72 -12.53
CA VAL A 112 6.79 -15.40 -11.75
C VAL A 112 6.68 -16.86 -12.20
N SER A 113 6.62 -17.12 -13.50
CA SER A 113 6.54 -18.50 -14.02
C SER A 113 7.71 -19.36 -13.57
N LYS A 114 8.92 -18.79 -13.47
CA LYS A 114 10.11 -19.51 -12.96
C LYS A 114 10.07 -19.70 -11.45
N ALA A 115 9.73 -18.65 -10.70
CA ALA A 115 9.71 -18.67 -9.24
C ALA A 115 8.65 -19.65 -8.69
N TYR A 116 7.50 -19.76 -9.36
CA TYR A 116 6.37 -20.59 -8.96
C TYR A 116 6.26 -21.88 -9.78
N ALA A 117 7.35 -22.33 -10.42
CA ALA A 117 7.37 -23.55 -11.23
C ALA A 117 7.07 -24.82 -10.41
N SER A 118 7.55 -24.88 -9.16
CA SER A 118 7.36 -26.02 -8.25
C SER A 118 6.15 -25.90 -7.33
N CYS A 119 5.62 -24.69 -7.15
CA CYS A 119 4.46 -24.39 -6.32
C CYS A 119 3.63 -23.32 -7.04
N PRO A 120 2.65 -23.72 -7.87
CA PRO A 120 1.87 -22.77 -8.66
C PRO A 120 1.09 -21.78 -7.78
N LEU A 121 0.83 -20.60 -8.32
CA LEU A 121 -0.09 -19.64 -7.72
C LEU A 121 -1.51 -20.25 -7.60
N PRO A 122 -2.29 -19.89 -6.56
CA PRO A 122 -3.67 -20.35 -6.42
C PRO A 122 -4.54 -20.06 -7.65
N GLU A 123 -4.32 -18.90 -8.27
CA GLU A 123 -4.90 -18.52 -9.56
C GLU A 123 -3.78 -18.11 -10.51
N PRO A 124 -3.82 -18.55 -11.79
CA PRO A 124 -2.82 -18.15 -12.78
C PRO A 124 -2.98 -16.67 -13.11
N LEU A 125 -1.86 -16.00 -13.39
CA LEU A 125 -1.88 -14.61 -13.86
C LEU A 125 -2.38 -14.54 -15.30
N ASP A 126 -3.39 -13.71 -15.54
CA ASP A 126 -3.81 -13.32 -16.88
C ASP A 126 -2.78 -12.36 -17.48
N LYS A 127 -2.21 -12.73 -18.64
CA LYS A 127 -1.11 -12.00 -19.27
C LYS A 127 -1.54 -10.60 -19.73
N ASP A 128 -2.74 -10.48 -20.28
CA ASP A 128 -3.23 -9.20 -20.80
C ASP A 128 -3.56 -8.28 -19.64
N MET A 129 -4.11 -8.83 -18.56
CA MET A 129 -4.34 -8.09 -17.31
C MET A 129 -3.04 -7.55 -16.71
N VAL A 130 -1.98 -8.37 -16.64
CA VAL A 130 -0.67 -7.91 -16.13
C VAL A 130 -0.10 -6.79 -17.00
N LYS A 131 -0.23 -6.89 -18.32
CA LYS A 131 0.24 -5.84 -19.24
C LYS A 131 -0.51 -4.53 -19.00
N GLU A 132 -1.83 -4.56 -18.96
CA GLU A 132 -2.67 -3.38 -18.71
C GLU A 132 -2.40 -2.78 -17.32
N ALA A 133 -2.25 -3.62 -16.29
CA ALA A 133 -1.91 -3.23 -14.93
C ALA A 133 -0.55 -2.52 -14.87
N GLN A 134 0.44 -3.05 -15.59
CA GLN A 134 1.78 -2.47 -15.63
C GLN A 134 1.79 -1.13 -16.38
N VAL A 135 1.07 -1.02 -17.49
CA VAL A 135 0.90 0.25 -18.23
C VAL A 135 0.24 1.32 -17.36
N PHE A 136 -0.82 0.95 -16.64
CA PHE A 136 -1.47 1.86 -15.68
C PHE A 136 -0.49 2.34 -14.60
N THR A 137 0.21 1.39 -13.97
CA THR A 137 1.04 1.65 -12.79
C THR A 137 2.35 2.37 -13.13
N ALA A 138 2.88 2.20 -14.35
CA ALA A 138 4.13 2.81 -14.80
C ALA A 138 4.17 4.33 -14.61
N SER A 139 3.04 5.01 -14.83
CA SER A 139 2.91 6.47 -14.65
C SER A 139 3.00 6.94 -13.20
N HIS A 140 3.00 6.02 -12.23
CA HIS A 140 2.98 6.31 -10.79
C HIS A 140 4.29 5.95 -10.07
N TYR A 141 5.28 5.36 -10.74
CA TYR A 141 6.54 4.95 -10.08
C TYR A 141 7.50 6.10 -9.80
N LEU A 142 7.51 7.11 -10.67
CA LEU A 142 8.46 8.21 -10.60
C LEU A 142 7.75 9.46 -10.08
N ASN A 143 8.47 10.25 -9.30
CA ASN A 143 7.99 11.58 -8.92
C ASN A 143 8.04 12.56 -10.11
N SER A 144 7.63 13.80 -9.89
CA SER A 144 7.64 14.86 -10.92
C SER A 144 9.02 15.15 -11.53
N ASP A 145 10.09 14.81 -10.81
CA ASP A 145 11.48 14.99 -11.24
C ASP A 145 12.05 13.74 -11.94
N GLY A 146 11.20 12.74 -12.20
CA GLY A 146 11.61 11.48 -12.83
C GLY A 146 12.39 10.54 -11.89
N ARG A 147 12.33 10.76 -10.56
CA ARG A 147 13.07 9.96 -9.57
C ARG A 147 12.17 8.96 -8.86
N TRP A 148 12.66 7.74 -8.72
CA TRP A 148 12.01 6.70 -7.92
C TRP A 148 12.33 6.83 -6.42
N GLY A 149 11.35 6.49 -5.57
CA GLY A 149 11.55 6.24 -4.13
C GLY A 149 11.73 7.47 -3.23
N VAL A 150 11.83 8.68 -3.79
CA VAL A 150 11.98 9.91 -2.99
C VAL A 150 10.72 10.21 -2.20
N MET A 151 10.84 10.27 -0.88
CA MET A 151 9.74 10.64 0.02
C MET A 151 9.88 12.07 0.53
N GLN A 152 8.74 12.74 0.72
CA GLN A 152 8.69 14.11 1.23
C GLN A 152 8.26 14.15 2.70
N PRO A 153 8.94 14.92 3.57
CA PRO A 153 8.55 15.05 4.97
C PRO A 153 7.09 15.49 5.15
N LYS A 154 6.63 16.42 4.30
CA LYS A 154 5.27 16.95 4.35
C LYS A 154 4.19 15.87 4.22
N VAL A 155 4.39 14.85 3.39
CA VAL A 155 3.40 13.76 3.25
C VAL A 155 3.26 12.98 4.55
N TRP A 156 4.38 12.74 5.24
CA TRP A 156 4.39 12.10 6.55
C TRP A 156 3.82 12.99 7.65
N ASP A 157 4.16 14.28 7.64
CA ASP A 157 3.60 15.24 8.60
C ASP A 157 2.07 15.35 8.45
N ASP A 158 1.56 15.49 7.23
CA ASP A 158 0.12 15.56 6.96
C ASP A 158 -0.61 14.27 7.40
N PHE A 159 0.02 13.10 7.23
CA PHE A 159 -0.54 11.82 7.70
C PHE A 159 -0.55 11.73 9.24
N LEU A 160 0.54 12.10 9.91
CA LEU A 160 0.61 12.11 11.38
C LEU A 160 -0.36 13.12 11.99
N ASP A 161 -0.48 14.30 11.39
CA ASP A 161 -1.43 15.33 11.80
C ASP A 161 -2.87 14.82 11.67
N TRP A 162 -3.19 14.15 10.56
CA TRP A 162 -4.49 13.52 10.36
C TRP A 162 -4.77 12.42 11.39
N LEU A 163 -3.80 11.53 11.67
CA LEU A 163 -3.96 10.52 12.71
C LEU A 163 -4.21 11.15 14.08
N CYS A 164 -3.44 12.18 14.44
CA CYS A 164 -3.59 12.89 15.72
C CYS A 164 -4.96 13.58 15.82
N ALA A 165 -5.36 14.33 14.79
CA ALA A 165 -6.63 15.06 14.77
C ALA A 165 -7.85 14.13 14.85
N ASN A 166 -7.72 12.87 14.43
CA ASN A 166 -8.77 11.87 14.48
C ASN A 166 -8.65 10.91 15.68
N GLY A 167 -7.72 11.13 16.61
CA GLY A 167 -7.53 10.26 17.78
C GLY A 167 -7.00 8.86 17.45
N LEU A 168 -6.35 8.70 16.29
CA LEU A 168 -5.80 7.44 15.80
C LEU A 168 -4.29 7.30 16.07
N LEU A 169 -3.64 8.37 16.53
CA LEU A 169 -2.24 8.35 16.91
C LEU A 169 -2.10 7.90 18.37
N THR A 170 -2.01 6.59 18.59
CA THR A 170 -2.09 5.98 19.93
C THR A 170 -1.05 4.86 20.14
N THR A 171 -0.87 4.41 21.38
CA THR A 171 0.19 3.45 21.74
C THR A 171 -0.09 2.00 21.36
N LYS A 172 -1.34 1.64 21.05
CA LYS A 172 -1.70 0.33 20.49
C LYS A 172 -1.99 0.41 19.00
N VAL A 173 -1.53 -0.58 18.25
CA VAL A 173 -1.82 -0.73 16.81
C VAL A 173 -2.79 -1.89 16.55
N GLN A 174 -3.59 -1.77 15.50
CA GLN A 174 -4.40 -2.89 15.01
C GLN A 174 -3.50 -4.06 14.66
N SER A 175 -3.83 -5.26 15.13
CA SER A 175 -3.21 -6.50 14.66
C SER A 175 -4.23 -7.62 14.52
N ARG A 176 -4.02 -8.48 13.52
CA ARG A 176 -4.73 -9.75 13.37
C ARG A 176 -4.01 -10.91 14.09
N ALA A 177 -2.78 -10.69 14.53
CA ALA A 177 -2.02 -11.66 15.33
C ALA A 177 -2.41 -11.57 16.81
N SER A 178 -1.97 -12.54 17.61
CA SER A 178 -2.22 -12.59 19.06
C SER A 178 -1.94 -11.26 19.74
N ALA A 179 -2.81 -10.88 20.68
CA ALA A 179 -2.70 -9.64 21.42
C ALA A 179 -1.35 -9.57 22.17
N SER A 180 -0.70 -8.41 22.05
CA SER A 180 0.45 -7.99 22.84
C SER A 180 0.08 -6.69 23.55
N ASP A 181 0.90 -6.25 24.50
CA ASP A 181 0.65 -4.97 25.19
C ASP A 181 0.59 -3.75 24.23
N LYS A 182 1.14 -3.91 23.02
CA LYS A 182 1.19 -2.88 21.96
C LYS A 182 0.20 -3.11 20.83
N SER A 183 -0.65 -4.14 20.90
CA SER A 183 -1.61 -4.42 19.85
C SER A 183 -3.01 -4.62 20.40
N THR A 184 -4.00 -4.39 19.55
CA THR A 184 -5.39 -4.68 19.83
C THR A 184 -6.08 -5.27 18.60
N SER A 185 -7.20 -5.96 18.80
CA SER A 185 -8.04 -6.38 17.69
C SER A 185 -8.75 -5.17 17.08
N LEU A 186 -9.35 -5.36 15.90
CA LEU A 186 -10.14 -4.28 15.30
C LEU A 186 -11.39 -3.95 16.14
N ASP A 187 -12.01 -4.96 16.77
CA ASP A 187 -13.12 -4.73 17.70
C ASP A 187 -12.66 -4.03 18.97
N GLY A 188 -11.45 -4.33 19.45
CA GLY A 188 -10.81 -3.60 20.54
C GLY A 188 -10.63 -2.12 20.19
N LEU A 189 -10.06 -1.79 19.02
CA LEU A 189 -9.95 -0.39 18.56
C LEU A 189 -11.30 0.32 18.57
N ARG A 190 -12.36 -0.33 18.08
CA ARG A 190 -13.72 0.24 18.04
C ARG A 190 -14.32 0.48 19.44
N GLN A 191 -13.95 -0.35 20.40
CA GLN A 191 -14.34 -0.22 21.80
C GLN A 191 -13.45 0.76 22.58
N GLY A 192 -12.45 1.37 21.93
CA GLY A 192 -11.54 2.32 22.54
C GLY A 192 -10.30 1.69 23.17
N ASP A 193 -10.00 0.42 22.90
CA ASP A 193 -8.74 -0.23 23.28
C ASP A 193 -7.57 0.23 22.39
N VAL A 194 -7.38 1.53 22.30
CA VAL A 194 -6.37 2.19 21.45
C VAL A 194 -5.08 2.46 22.21
N GLY A 195 -5.08 2.25 23.54
CA GLY A 195 -4.01 2.67 24.43
C GLY A 195 -4.07 4.16 24.75
N GLU A 196 -2.91 4.76 24.96
CA GLU A 196 -2.79 6.19 25.27
C GLU A 196 -2.56 7.00 23.99
N PRO A 197 -3.13 8.22 23.86
CA PRO A 197 -2.76 9.13 22.78
C PRO A 197 -1.26 9.44 22.79
N ILE A 198 -0.64 9.41 21.62
CA ILE A 198 0.75 9.87 21.45
C ILE A 198 0.70 11.33 21.01
N PRO A 199 1.33 12.27 21.76
CA PRO A 199 1.39 13.67 21.35
C PRO A 199 2.07 13.82 19.99
N ARG A 200 1.49 14.65 19.12
CA ARG A 200 1.99 14.81 17.75
C ARG A 200 3.44 15.28 17.70
N GLU A 201 3.82 16.16 18.62
CA GLU A 201 5.16 16.70 18.81
C GLU A 201 6.18 15.65 19.28
N ALA A 202 5.72 14.52 19.84
CA ALA A 202 6.60 13.43 20.26
C ALA A 202 7.14 12.61 19.09
N ILE A 203 6.53 12.72 17.90
CA ILE A 203 6.93 11.98 16.70
C ILE A 203 7.43 12.96 15.64
N SER A 204 8.68 12.79 15.22
CA SER A 204 9.24 13.52 14.08
C SER A 204 8.98 12.75 12.79
N SER A 205 8.42 13.39 11.76
CA SER A 205 8.30 12.75 10.43
C SER A 205 9.65 12.30 9.87
N LYS A 206 10.74 12.97 10.26
CA LYS A 206 12.11 12.61 9.86
C LYS A 206 12.58 11.28 10.44
N SER A 207 11.95 10.74 11.47
CA SER A 207 12.27 9.40 11.98
C SER A 207 11.51 8.28 11.26
N LEU A 208 10.54 8.62 10.40
CA LEU A 208 9.72 7.62 9.70
C LEU A 208 10.34 7.15 8.38
N PHE A 209 11.24 7.92 7.79
CA PHE A 209 11.86 7.60 6.51
C PHE A 209 13.25 8.23 6.37
N THR A 210 14.02 7.77 5.39
CA THR A 210 15.26 8.41 4.96
C THR A 210 15.40 8.34 3.44
N ASN A 211 15.93 9.40 2.84
CA ASN A 211 16.31 9.42 1.42
C ASN A 211 17.84 9.23 1.24
N ASP A 212 18.60 9.10 2.33
CA ASP A 212 20.07 9.18 2.32
C ASP A 212 20.73 8.03 1.56
N PHE A 213 20.01 6.92 1.38
CA PHE A 213 20.49 5.70 0.73
C PHE A 213 20.01 5.57 -0.73
N LEU A 214 19.19 6.50 -1.21
CA LEU A 214 18.76 6.52 -2.61
C LEU A 214 19.92 6.88 -3.54
N PRO A 215 19.88 6.45 -4.81
CA PRO A 215 20.86 6.87 -5.80
C PRO A 215 20.86 8.40 -5.94
N LYS A 216 22.08 8.94 -6.07
CA LYS A 216 22.28 10.37 -6.34
C LYS A 216 21.95 10.66 -7.80
N SER A 217 21.32 11.81 -8.04
CA SER A 217 21.15 12.41 -9.36
C SER A 217 22.47 12.86 -9.95
#